data_AF-A0A923VVS6-F1
#
_entry.id   AF-A0A923VVS6-F1
#
_cell.length_a   1.000
_cell.length_b   1.000
_cell.length_c   1.000
_cell.angle_alpha   90.00
_cell.angle_beta   90.00
_cell.angle_gamma   90.00
#
_symmetry.space_group_name_H-M   'P 1'
#
loop_
_entity.id
_entity.type
_entity.pdbx_description
1 polymer ?
#
loop_
_entity_poly.entity_id
_entity_poly.type
_entity_poly.pdbx_seq_one_letter_code
_entity_poly.pdbx_strand_id
1 'polypeptide(L)' 'MKIFTFILILLALGLVIFNVTLLDFNHLFDEKNKVALIGIIASFCAVFVLLIFRMSKMIIEKTKNQ' A
#
# COMPACT_ATOMS: atom_id res chain seq x y z
N MET A 1 17.94 -8.12 3.07
CA MET A 1 17.06 -9.29 3.35
C MET A 1 15.92 -9.35 2.33
N LYS A 2 16.08 -10.14 1.27
CA LYS A 2 15.18 -10.21 0.10
C LYS A 2 13.76 -10.70 0.46
N ILE A 3 13.65 -11.65 1.39
CA ILE A 3 12.37 -12.21 1.87
C ILE A 3 11.43 -11.13 2.43
N PHE A 4 12.00 -10.18 3.18
CA PHE A 4 11.23 -9.17 3.88
C PHE A 4 10.64 -8.14 2.90
N THR A 5 11.36 -7.83 1.81
CA THR A 5 10.82 -6.96 0.75
C THR A 5 9.72 -7.67 -0.03
N PHE A 6 9.89 -8.97 -0.29
CA PHE A 6 8.90 -9.78 -0.99
C PHE A 6 7.58 -9.88 -0.20
N ILE A 7 7.66 -10.13 1.11
CA ILE A 7 6.49 -10.13 2.01
C ILE A 7 5.78 -8.77 2.02
N LEU A 8 6.53 -7.66 2.08
CA LEU A 8 5.94 -6.31 2.05
C LEU A 8 5.25 -5.99 0.73
N ILE A 9 5.81 -6.44 -0.40
CA ILE A 9 5.17 -6.32 -1.72
C ILE A 9 3.90 -7.17 -1.80
N LEU A 10 3.90 -8.37 -1.23
CA LEU A 10 2.73 -9.24 -1.23
C LEU A 10 1.60 -8.64 -0.36
N LEU A 11 1.95 -8.12 0.81
CA LEU A 11 1.01 -7.47 1.74
C LEU A 11 0.41 -6.19 1.14
N ALA A 12 1.23 -5.42 0.41
CA ALA A 12 0.78 -4.27 -0.36
C ALA A 12 -0.30 -4.60 -1.39
N LEU A 13 -0.04 -5.64 -2.18
CA LEU A 13 -0.94 -6.12 -3.23
C LEU A 13 -2.29 -6.53 -2.64
N GLY A 14 -2.27 -7.27 -1.52
CA GLY A 14 -3.48 -7.63 -0.79
C GLY A 14 -4.28 -6.43 -0.30
N LEU A 15 -3.61 -5.41 0.27
CA LEU A 15 -4.28 -4.19 0.73
C LEU A 15 -4.94 -3.40 -0.41
N VAL A 16 -4.29 -3.31 -1.57
CA VAL A 16 -4.85 -2.63 -2.75
C VAL A 16 -6.10 -3.36 -3.22
N ILE A 17 -6.04 -4.69 -3.36
CA ILE A 17 -7.18 -5.50 -3.80
C ILE A 17 -8.35 -5.37 -2.82
N PHE A 18 -8.09 -5.48 -1.50
CA PHE A 18 -9.13 -5.36 -0.47
C PHE A 18 -9.84 -4.00 -0.52
N ASN A 19 -9.07 -2.91 -0.68
CA ASN A 19 -9.65 -1.56 -0.77
C ASN A 19 -10.46 -1.35 -2.06
N VAL A 20 -10.05 -1.95 -3.19
CA VAL A 20 -10.82 -1.88 -4.44
C VAL A 20 -12.11 -2.69 -4.35
N THR A 21 -12.10 -3.87 -3.72
CA THR A 21 -13.31 -4.68 -3.54
C THR A 21 -14.34 -4.07 -2.59
N LEU A 22 -13.90 -3.19 -1.68
CA LEU A 22 -14.78 -2.50 -0.73
C LEU A 22 -15.34 -1.18 -1.30
N LEU A 23 -14.89 -0.76 -2.49
CA LEU A 23 -15.22 0.52 -3.08
C LEU A 23 -16.51 0.42 -3.90
N ASP A 24 -17.63 0.77 -3.28
CA ASP A 24 -18.93 0.84 -3.95
C ASP A 24 -19.13 2.25 -4.54
N PHE A 25 -18.85 2.40 -5.85
CA PHE A 25 -18.86 3.69 -6.53
C PHE A 25 -20.26 4.31 -6.72
N ASN A 26 -21.33 3.54 -6.47
CA ASN A 26 -22.71 4.00 -6.67
C ASN A 26 -23.29 4.77 -5.47
N HIS A 27 -22.70 4.65 -4.27
CA HIS A 27 -23.26 5.24 -3.04
C HIS A 27 -22.23 6.09 -2.27
N LEU A 28 -21.42 6.90 -2.98
CA LEU A 28 -20.34 7.73 -2.42
C LEU A 28 -20.69 8.62 -1.20
N PHE A 29 -21.98 8.94 -1.00
CA PHE A 29 -22.45 9.83 0.06
C PHE A 29 -23.20 9.12 1.21
N ASP A 30 -23.30 7.79 1.15
CA ASP A 30 -23.94 7.00 2.20
C ASP A 30 -22.94 6.71 3.35
N GLU A 31 -23.41 6.52 4.59
CA GLU A 31 -22.52 6.37 5.76
C GLU A 31 -21.54 5.19 5.61
N LYS A 32 -21.95 4.17 4.84
CA LYS A 32 -21.15 2.99 4.50
C LYS A 32 -19.96 3.32 3.58
N ASN A 33 -20.07 4.38 2.79
CA ASN A 33 -19.05 4.80 1.82
C ASN A 33 -17.99 5.74 2.39
N LYS A 34 -18.19 6.33 3.59
CA LYS A 34 -17.09 7.03 4.29
C LYS A 34 -15.90 6.09 4.53
N VAL A 35 -16.17 4.80 4.77
CA VAL A 35 -15.13 3.76 4.88
C VAL A 35 -14.41 3.56 3.55
N ALA A 36 -15.13 3.54 2.43
CA ALA A 36 -14.52 3.42 1.10
C ALA A 36 -13.66 4.65 0.74
N LEU A 37 -14.09 5.86 1.11
CA LEU A 37 -13.32 7.08 0.92
C LEU A 37 -12.01 7.08 1.75
N ILE A 38 -12.10 6.66 3.02
CA ILE A 38 -10.93 6.46 3.88
C ILE A 38 -10.05 5.34 3.32
N GLY A 39 -10.63 4.29 2.74
CA GLY A 39 -9.92 3.21 2.07
C GLY A 39 -9.10 3.66 0.86
N ILE A 40 -9.62 4.59 0.05
CA ILE A 40 -8.85 5.22 -1.03
C ILE A 40 -7.65 6.00 -0.48
N ILE A 41 -7.86 6.83 0.53
CA ILE A 41 -6.77 7.61 1.15
C ILE A 41 -5.74 6.69 1.82
N ALA A 42 -6.20 5.64 2.51
CA ALA A 42 -5.36 4.68 3.18
C ALA A 42 -4.56 3.83 2.20
N SER A 43 -5.16 3.38 1.10
CA SER A 43 -4.47 2.64 0.04
C SER A 43 -3.43 3.52 -0.68
N PHE A 44 -3.75 4.78 -0.94
CA PHE A 44 -2.79 5.74 -1.49
C PHE A 44 -1.61 5.98 -0.54
N CYS A 45 -1.88 6.14 0.76
CA CYS A 45 -0.86 6.26 1.79
C CYS A 45 0.02 4.99 1.87
N ALA A 46 -0.58 3.81 1.79
CA ALA A 46 0.15 2.53 1.80
C ALA A 46 1.13 2.43 0.62
N VAL A 47 0.72 2.83 -0.59
CA VAL A 47 1.59 2.87 -1.78
C VAL A 47 2.80 3.78 -1.54
N PHE A 48 2.61 4.96 -0.93
CA PHE A 48 3.69 5.87 -0.58
C PHE A 48 4.68 5.26 0.42
N VAL A 49 4.18 4.66 1.51
CA VAL A 49 5.03 4.00 2.52
C VAL A 49 5.87 2.88 1.90
N LEU A 50 5.29 2.09 0.99
CA LEU A 50 6.00 1.02 0.28
C LEU A 50 7.06 1.56 -0.69
N LEU A 51 6.77 2.64 -1.41
CA LEU A 51 7.76 3.31 -2.26
C LEU A 51 8.95 3.80 -1.43
N ILE A 52 8.70 4.47 -0.30
CA ILE A 52 9.75 4.93 0.62
C ILE A 52 10.55 3.74 1.16
N PHE A 53 9.88 2.66 1.57
CA PHE A 53 10.53 1.47 2.07
C PHE A 53 11.43 0.80 1.00
N ARG A 54 10.95 0.74 -0.24
CA ARG A 54 11.71 0.18 -1.38
C ARG A 54 12.94 1.05 -1.68
N MET A 55 12.80 2.37 -1.61
CA MET A 55 13.89 3.32 -1.79
C MET A 55 14.94 3.19 -0.66
N SER A 56 14.50 3.12 0.59
CA SER A 56 15.36 2.89 1.76
C SER A 56 16.18 1.60 1.62
N LYS A 57 15.54 0.50 1.17
CA LYS A 57 16.26 -0.74 0.90
C LYS A 57 17.24 -0.67 -0.26
N MET A 58 16.91 0.04 -1.33
CA MET A 58 17.84 0.25 -2.44
C MET A 58 19.10 0.96 -1.96
N ILE A 59 18.97 1.96 -1.08
CA ILE A 59 20.09 2.69 -0.47
C ILE A 59 20.95 1.74 0.38
N ILE A 60 20.33 0.92 1.24
CA ILE A 60 21.04 -0.07 2.06
C ILE A 60 21.83 -1.06 1.19
N GLU A 61 21.25 -1.54 0.08
CA GLU A 61 21.94 -2.45 -0.84
C GLU A 61 23.12 -1.77 -1.55
N LYS A 62 23.01 -0.48 -1.90
CA LYS A 62 24.11 0.28 -2.50
C LYS A 62 25.24 0.57 -1.52
N THR A 63 24.92 0.87 -0.26
CA THR A 63 25.93 1.16 0.78
C THR A 63 26.63 -0.09 1.31
N LYS A 64 25.97 -1.26 1.31
CA LYS A 64 26.53 -2.52 1.83
C LYS A 64 27.57 -3.19 0.91
N ASN A 65 27.71 -2.71 -0.33
CA ASN A 65 28.67 -3.21 -1.32
C ASN A 65 29.88 -2.26 -1.51
N GLN A 66 30.04 -1.29 -0.60
CA GLN A 66 31.26 -0.51 -0.35
C GLN A 66 31.91 -1.07 0.92
#